data_AF-A0A101SSG4-F1
#
_entry.id   AF-A0A101SSG4-F1
#
_cell.length_a   1.000
_cell.length_b   1.000
_cell.length_c   1.000
_cell.angle_alpha   90.00
_cell.angle_beta   90.00
_cell.angle_gamma   90.00
#
_symmetry.space_group_name_H-M   'P 1'
#
loop_
_entity.id
_entity.type
_entity.pdbx_description
1 polymer ?
#
loop_
_entity_poly.entity_id
_entity_poly.type
_entity_poly.pdbx_seq_one_letter_code
_entity_poly.pdbx_strand_id
1 'polypeptide(L)'
;MRKGLAEHVGALPAVEIVELDFAGASTVGALLRDGVEWRLGHAIHLSRPTVDWPDGRHVVTVDPDAYADMPLVRTIRLPYQR
;
A
#
# COMPACT_ATOMS: atom_id res chain seq x y z
N MET A 1 -16.30 0.16 14.48
CA MET A 1 -16.03 1.08 13.34
C MET A 1 -16.63 2.44 13.65
N ARG A 2 -15.91 3.55 13.38
CA ARG A 2 -16.46 4.91 13.49
C ARG A 2 -17.39 5.13 12.29
N LYS A 3 -18.69 5.29 12.54
CA LYS A 3 -19.66 5.64 11.48
C LYS A 3 -19.17 6.93 10.79
N GLY A 4 -19.19 6.98 9.45
CA GLY A 4 -18.75 8.14 8.69
C GLY A 4 -17.26 8.17 8.30
N LEU A 5 -16.42 7.24 8.78
CA LEU A 5 -14.99 7.28 8.47
C LEU A 5 -14.71 7.00 6.99
N ALA A 6 -15.42 6.04 6.39
CA ALA A 6 -15.23 5.71 4.98
C ALA A 6 -15.68 6.89 4.09
N GLU A 7 -16.83 7.48 4.41
CA GLU A 7 -17.36 8.67 3.74
C GLU A 7 -16.40 9.85 3.87
N HIS A 8 -15.81 10.04 5.05
CA HIS A 8 -14.82 11.09 5.28
C HIS A 8 -13.54 10.89 4.44
N VAL A 9 -12.98 9.66 4.44
CA VAL A 9 -11.77 9.35 3.64
C VAL A 9 -12.06 9.49 2.16
N GLY A 10 -13.21 9.01 1.69
CA GLY A 10 -13.61 9.13 0.27
C GLY A 10 -13.87 10.57 -0.19
N ALA A 11 -14.11 11.50 0.74
CA ALA A 11 -14.28 12.92 0.44
C ALA A 11 -12.95 13.72 0.40
N LEU A 12 -11.80 13.10 0.70
CA LEU A 12 -10.52 13.79 0.69
C LEU A 12 -10.09 14.10 -0.76
N PRO A 13 -9.85 15.37 -1.12
CA PRO A 13 -9.52 15.74 -2.50
C PRO A 13 -8.12 15.30 -2.95
N ALA A 14 -7.25 14.96 -1.99
CA ALA A 14 -5.86 14.59 -2.23
C ALA A 14 -5.59 13.08 -2.08
N VAL A 15 -6.62 12.26 -1.94
CA VAL A 15 -6.49 10.81 -1.78
C VAL A 15 -7.23 10.10 -2.90
N GLU A 16 -6.53 9.15 -3.54
CA GLU A 16 -7.11 8.19 -4.46
C GLU A 16 -7.35 6.88 -3.72
N ILE A 17 -8.58 6.37 -3.74
CA ILE A 17 -8.85 4.98 -3.34
C ILE A 17 -8.56 4.11 -4.54
N VAL A 18 -7.51 3.30 -4.46
CA VAL A 18 -7.18 2.35 -5.53
C VAL A 18 -7.90 1.03 -5.29
N GLU A 19 -8.61 0.55 -6.30
CA GLU A 19 -9.31 -0.73 -6.25
C GLU A 19 -8.33 -1.91 -6.25
N LEU A 20 -8.67 -2.96 -5.49
CA LEU A 20 -7.99 -4.24 -5.60
C LEU A 20 -8.60 -5.01 -6.78
N ASP A 21 -8.14 -4.68 -7.98
CA ASP A 21 -8.55 -5.36 -9.21
C ASP A 21 -8.02 -6.80 -9.28
N PHE A 22 -8.29 -7.51 -10.38
CA PHE A 22 -7.84 -8.89 -10.53
C PHE A 22 -6.30 -9.04 -10.50
N ALA A 23 -5.55 -8.09 -11.08
CA ALA A 23 -4.10 -8.16 -11.11
C ALA A 23 -3.50 -7.91 -9.72
N GLY A 24 -4.07 -6.95 -8.99
CA GLY A 24 -3.80 -6.69 -7.59
C GLY A 24 -4.10 -7.91 -6.74
N ALA A 25 -5.32 -8.45 -6.82
CA ALA A 25 -5.74 -9.63 -6.05
C ALA A 25 -4.84 -10.85 -6.34
N SER A 26 -4.49 -11.09 -7.60
CA SER A 26 -3.60 -12.18 -8.00
C SER A 26 -2.19 -12.00 -7.43
N THR A 27 -1.66 -10.78 -7.47
CA THR A 27 -0.35 -10.45 -6.89
C THR A 27 -0.36 -10.66 -5.38
N VAL A 28 -1.36 -10.11 -4.69
CA VAL A 28 -1.50 -10.25 -3.24
C VAL A 28 -1.64 -11.72 -2.85
N GLY A 29 -2.42 -12.50 -3.60
CA GLY A 29 -2.58 -13.94 -3.37
C GLY A 29 -1.27 -14.72 -3.54
N ALA A 30 -0.40 -14.33 -4.47
CA ALA A 30 0.94 -14.91 -4.58
C ALA A 30 1.81 -14.55 -3.38
N LEU A 31 1.86 -13.27 -3.00
CA LEU A 31 2.63 -12.79 -1.84
C LEU A 31 2.18 -13.46 -0.53
N LEU A 32 0.87 -13.65 -0.35
CA LEU A 32 0.31 -14.40 0.78
C LEU A 32 0.85 -15.83 0.85
N ARG A 33 0.91 -16.53 -0.29
CA ARG A 33 1.47 -17.89 -0.34
C ARG A 33 2.96 -17.91 0.03
N ASP A 34 3.67 -16.83 -0.27
CA ASP A 34 5.08 -16.64 0.05
C ASP A 34 5.30 -16.10 1.47
N GLY A 35 4.25 -16.00 2.30
CA GLY A 35 4.33 -15.64 3.71
C GLY A 35 4.26 -14.14 4.00
N VAL A 36 3.98 -13.31 3.00
CA VAL A 36 3.79 -11.87 3.20
C VAL A 36 2.43 -11.60 3.81
N GLU A 37 2.38 -10.79 4.87
CA GLU A 37 1.14 -10.35 5.49
C GLU A 37 0.20 -9.67 4.48
N TRP A 38 -1.09 -10.04 4.50
CA TRP A 38 -2.12 -9.48 3.61
C TRP A 38 -2.08 -7.95 3.54
N ARG A 39 -1.90 -7.29 4.70
CA ARG A 39 -1.90 -5.83 4.84
C ARG A 39 -0.78 -5.15 4.04
N LEU A 40 0.32 -5.87 3.76
CA LEU A 40 1.48 -5.35 3.04
C LEU A 40 1.34 -5.61 1.54
N GLY A 41 0.68 -6.71 1.15
CA GLY A 41 0.62 -7.16 -0.24
C GLY A 41 0.08 -6.11 -1.21
N HIS A 42 -0.98 -5.39 -0.84
CA HIS A 42 -1.55 -4.36 -1.72
C HIS A 42 -0.60 -3.16 -1.88
N ALA A 43 0.06 -2.74 -0.80
CA ALA A 43 1.07 -1.68 -0.85
C ALA A 43 2.28 -2.09 -1.70
N ILE A 44 2.73 -3.35 -1.58
CA ILE A 44 3.80 -3.91 -2.42
C ILE A 44 3.37 -3.89 -3.89
N HIS A 45 2.14 -4.33 -4.21
CA HIS A 45 1.64 -4.32 -5.58
C HIS A 45 1.66 -2.89 -6.18
N LEU A 46 1.12 -1.91 -5.46
CA LEU A 46 1.06 -0.52 -5.92
C LEU A 46 2.40 0.22 -5.94
N SER A 47 3.39 -0.27 -5.19
CA SER A 47 4.76 0.29 -5.20
C SER A 47 5.53 -0.02 -6.48
N ARG A 48 5.06 -0.98 -7.29
CA ARG A 48 5.74 -1.38 -8.53
C ARG A 48 5.73 -0.23 -9.56
N PRO A 49 6.80 -0.11 -10.37
CA PRO A 49 6.84 0.81 -11.50
C PRO A 49 5.63 0.69 -12.44
N THR A 50 5.09 1.84 -12.85
CA THR A 50 4.07 1.96 -13.90
C THR A 50 4.47 3.07 -14.87
N VAL A 51 3.69 3.27 -15.94
CA VAL A 51 3.93 4.36 -16.90
C VAL A 51 3.86 5.73 -16.21
N ASP A 52 2.88 5.92 -15.33
CA ASP A 52 2.71 7.18 -14.59
C ASP A 52 3.71 7.33 -13.43
N TRP A 53 4.26 6.21 -12.94
CA TRP A 53 5.19 6.14 -11.83
C TRP A 53 6.38 5.26 -12.20
N PRO A 54 7.32 5.72 -13.04
CA PRO A 54 8.39 4.90 -13.58
C PRO A 54 9.34 4.36 -12.49
N ASP A 55 9.49 5.11 -11.40
CA ASP A 55 10.22 4.62 -10.23
C ASP A 55 9.33 3.79 -9.31
N GLY A 56 8.01 3.82 -9.45
CA GLY A 56 7.05 3.22 -8.52
C GLY A 56 6.57 4.17 -7.42
N ARG A 57 5.46 3.84 -6.76
CA ARG A 57 4.90 4.66 -5.68
C ARG A 57 5.62 4.39 -4.35
N HIS A 58 5.75 5.42 -3.51
CA HIS A 58 6.28 5.25 -2.15
C HIS A 58 5.20 4.74 -1.20
N VAL A 59 5.60 3.89 -0.25
CA VAL A 59 4.75 3.48 0.87
C VAL A 59 4.98 4.41 2.05
N VAL A 60 3.96 5.18 2.40
CA VAL A 60 3.98 6.04 3.59
C VAL A 60 3.55 5.21 4.80
N THR A 61 4.45 5.01 5.78
CA THR A 61 4.23 4.07 6.90
C THR A 61 4.93 4.52 8.18
N VAL A 62 4.37 4.18 9.34
CA VAL A 62 5.05 4.32 10.65
C VAL A 62 6.04 3.18 10.92
N ASP A 63 5.94 2.09 10.15
CA ASP A 63 6.74 0.89 10.28
C ASP A 63 7.37 0.55 8.91
N PRO A 64 8.54 1.16 8.59
CA PRO A 64 9.27 0.86 7.36
C PRO A 64 9.88 -0.54 7.34
N ASP A 65 10.21 -1.09 8.51
CA ASP A 65 10.93 -2.36 8.62
C ASP A 65 10.06 -3.54 8.15
N ALA A 66 8.73 -3.39 8.22
CA ALA A 66 7.78 -4.32 7.59
C ALA A 66 7.97 -4.50 6.06
N TYR A 67 8.70 -3.61 5.39
CA TYR A 67 8.99 -3.68 3.96
C TYR A 67 10.48 -3.90 3.65
N ALA A 68 11.34 -4.12 4.66
CA ALA A 68 12.79 -4.16 4.48
C ALA A 68 13.26 -5.25 3.49
N ASP A 69 12.58 -6.40 3.48
CA ASP A 69 12.87 -7.52 2.58
C ASP A 69 12.20 -7.40 1.20
N MET A 70 11.56 -6.25 0.91
CA MET A 70 10.86 -5.99 -0.35
C MET A 70 11.68 -5.00 -1.21
N PRO A 71 12.58 -5.49 -2.09
CA PRO A 71 13.60 -4.65 -2.72
C PRO A 71 13.07 -3.53 -3.62
N LEU A 72 11.81 -3.62 -4.06
CA LEU A 72 11.17 -2.62 -4.91
C LEU A 72 10.32 -1.61 -4.12
N VAL A 73 10.12 -1.82 -2.82
CA VAL A 73 9.32 -0.92 -1.99
C VAL A 73 10.20 0.18 -1.45
N ARG A 74 9.88 1.43 -1.78
CA ARG A 74 10.47 2.60 -1.12
C ARG A 74 9.52 3.16 -0.09
N THR A 75 10.01 3.36 1.13
CA THR A 75 9.20 3.84 2.24
C THR A 75 9.46 5.30 2.57
N ILE A 76 8.42 6.03 2.96
CA ILE A 76 8.53 7.32 3.66
C ILE A 76 8.05 7.09 5.09
N ARG A 77 8.93 7.33 6.07
CA ARG A 77 8.60 7.16 7.49
C ARG A 77 7.68 8.29 7.96
N LEU A 78 6.52 7.94 8.48
CA LEU A 78 5.68 8.86 9.24
C LEU A 78 6.19 8.97 10.68
N PRO A 79 6.20 10.18 11.28
CA PRO A 79 6.49 10.33 12.69
C PRO A 79 5.41 9.62 13.51
N TYR A 80 5.82 8.80 14.47
CA TYR A 80 4.88 8.19 15.41
C TYR A 80 4.33 9.28 16.34
N GLN A 81 3.02 9.49 16.32
CA GLN A 81 2.35 10.39 17.27
C GLN A 81 1.65 9.56 18.33
N ARG A 82 1.97 9.83 19.60
CA ARG A 82 1.46 9.13 20.78
C ARG A 82 0.10 9.67 21.21
#